data_AF-A0AAN1JLM3-F1
#
_entry.id   AF-A0AAN1JLM3-F1
#
_cell.length_a   1.000
_cell.length_b   1.000
_cell.length_c   1.000
_cell.angle_alpha   90.00
_cell.angle_beta   90.00
_cell.angle_gamma   90.00
#
_symmetry.space_group_name_H-M   'P 1'
#
loop_
_entity.id
_entity.type
_entity.pdbx_description
1 polymer ?
#
loop_
_entity_poly.entity_id
_entity_poly.type
_entity_poly.pdbx_seq_one_letter_code
_entity_poly.pdbx_strand_id
1 'polypeptide(L)'
;MLTPEQVAATRKANLDILFGLGNQVVESVEKLAELNMQVTRSTLADSFDLAQKALSVKEPRDWLALKDSLAAPTAEKVQSYNRQLFDIMLSTQTEFAKVAQTQCEAYVRQMQSVVEDVAKNVPAGSEAAVAALDSAIKAAQTLVETVQRTGQLSSTGRRLTPPLDRLTASRCAG
;
A
#
# COMPACT_ATOMS: atom_id res chain seq x y z
N MET A 1 -2.63 21.92 31.10
CA MET A 1 -1.97 20.73 31.70
C MET A 1 -2.65 19.50 31.13
N LEU A 2 -1.89 18.45 30.77
CA LEU A 2 -2.47 17.19 30.31
C LEU A 2 -3.24 16.53 31.47
N THR A 3 -4.51 16.19 31.27
CA THR A 3 -5.29 15.51 32.30
C THR A 3 -4.85 14.05 32.42
N PRO A 4 -5.02 13.41 33.59
CA PRO A 4 -4.78 11.97 33.74
C PRO A 4 -5.51 11.11 32.69
N GLU A 5 -6.72 11.54 32.29
CA GLU A 5 -7.50 10.91 31.23
C GLU A 5 -6.83 11.01 29.85
N GLN A 6 -6.24 12.16 29.50
CA GLN A 6 -5.48 12.32 28.26
C GLN A 6 -4.23 11.43 28.24
N VAL A 7 -3.53 11.28 29.38
CA VAL A 7 -2.37 10.38 29.48
C VAL A 7 -2.79 8.91 29.29
N ALA A 8 -3.90 8.49 29.89
CA ALA A 8 -4.43 7.14 29.72
C ALA A 8 -4.89 6.88 28.28
N ALA A 9 -5.57 7.84 27.64
CA ALA A 9 -6.00 7.76 26.26
C ALA A 9 -4.81 7.63 25.29
N THR A 10 -3.74 8.42 25.48
CA THR A 10 -2.52 8.33 24.65
C THR A 10 -1.83 6.98 24.79
N ARG A 11 -1.75 6.43 26.01
CA ARG A 11 -1.17 5.09 26.23
C ARG A 11 -1.98 4.00 25.51
N LYS A 12 -3.30 4.07 25.59
CA LYS A 12 -4.20 3.15 24.88
C LYS A 12 -4.02 3.27 23.36
N ALA A 13 -4.05 4.48 22.81
CA ALA A 13 -3.86 4.71 21.39
C ALA A 13 -2.51 4.15 20.89
N ASN A 14 -1.43 4.31 21.66
CA ASN A 14 -0.13 3.74 21.32
C ASN A 14 -0.14 2.20 21.30
N LEU A 15 -0.87 1.55 22.23
CA LEU A 15 -1.03 0.10 22.22
C LEU A 15 -1.85 -0.38 21.02
N ASP A 16 -2.96 0.31 20.72
CA ASP A 16 -3.80 -0.02 19.56
C ASP A 16 -3.00 0.11 18.25
N ILE A 17 -2.13 1.12 18.14
CA ILE A 17 -1.20 1.28 17.02
C ILE A 17 -0.20 0.12 16.94
N LEU A 18 0.42 -0.25 18.06
CA LEU A 18 1.38 -1.36 18.09
C LEU A 18 0.73 -2.68 17.66
N PHE A 19 -0.48 -2.96 18.16
CA PHE A 19 -1.23 -4.15 17.74
C PHE A 19 -1.65 -4.09 16.27
N GLY A 20 -2.13 -2.94 15.79
CA GLY A 20 -2.48 -2.75 14.38
C GLY A 20 -1.29 -2.98 13.44
N LEU A 21 -0.14 -2.37 13.74
CA LEU A 21 1.09 -2.55 12.96
C LEU A 21 1.62 -3.98 13.05
N GLY A 22 1.58 -4.59 14.25
CA GLY A 22 1.97 -5.99 14.45
C GLY A 22 1.14 -6.94 13.59
N ASN A 23 -0.18 -6.78 13.60
CA ASN A 23 -1.08 -7.56 12.75
C ASN A 23 -0.78 -7.35 11.26
N GLN A 24 -0.51 -6.11 10.84
CA GLN A 24 -0.16 -5.81 9.45
C GLN A 24 1.13 -6.51 9.00
N VAL A 25 2.13 -6.59 9.89
CA VAL A 25 3.38 -7.30 9.60
C VAL A 25 3.12 -8.80 9.46
N VAL A 26 2.33 -9.40 10.36
CA VAL A 26 1.96 -10.82 10.28
C VAL A 26 1.21 -11.10 8.97
N GLU A 27 0.21 -10.29 8.63
CA GLU A 27 -0.54 -10.42 7.37
C GLU A 27 0.37 -10.31 6.14
N SER A 28 1.37 -9.41 6.17
CA SER A 28 2.34 -9.26 5.09
C SER A 28 3.22 -10.51 4.93
N VAL A 29 3.62 -11.14 6.04
CA VAL A 29 4.36 -12.41 6.03
C VAL A 29 3.50 -13.55 5.50
N GLU A 30 2.23 -13.65 5.91
CA GLU A 30 1.28 -14.64 5.40
C GLU A 30 1.11 -14.53 3.89
N LYS A 31 0.91 -13.31 3.37
CA LYS A 31 0.81 -13.07 1.92
C LYS A 31 2.08 -13.45 1.17
N LEU A 32 3.25 -13.18 1.74
CA LEU A 32 4.53 -13.55 1.12
C LEU A 32 4.73 -15.07 1.10
N ALA A 33 4.38 -15.76 2.19
CA ALA A 33 4.42 -17.21 2.27
C ALA A 33 3.46 -17.85 1.26
N GLU A 34 2.24 -17.31 1.15
CA GLU A 34 1.25 -17.74 0.17
C GLU A 34 1.76 -17.55 -1.27
N LEU A 35 2.33 -16.38 -1.59
CA LEU A 35 2.95 -16.11 -2.89
C LEU A 35 4.04 -17.13 -3.22
N ASN A 36 4.95 -17.40 -2.28
CA ASN A 36 6.01 -18.40 -2.48
C ASN A 36 5.44 -19.80 -2.72
N MET A 37 4.43 -20.20 -1.96
CA MET A 37 3.76 -21.49 -2.13
C MET A 37 3.06 -21.62 -3.48
N GLN A 38 2.43 -20.55 -3.98
CA GLN A 38 1.82 -20.53 -5.30
C GLN A 38 2.88 -20.72 -6.41
N VAL A 39 4.01 -20.01 -6.31
CA VAL A 39 5.14 -20.18 -7.23
C VAL A 39 5.67 -21.61 -7.18
N THR A 40 5.90 -22.17 -5.99
CA THR A 40 6.38 -23.55 -5.84
C THR A 40 5.42 -24.56 -6.47
N ARG A 41 4.11 -24.47 -6.20
CA ARG A 41 3.12 -25.37 -6.81
C ARG A 41 3.09 -25.22 -8.34
N SER A 42 3.13 -23.98 -8.83
CA SER A 42 3.14 -23.71 -10.26
C SER A 42 4.39 -24.26 -10.95
N THR A 43 5.57 -24.08 -10.35
CA THR A 43 6.84 -24.63 -10.87
C THR A 43 6.88 -26.16 -10.82
N LEU A 44 6.27 -26.78 -9.81
CA LEU A 44 6.15 -28.24 -9.76
C LEU A 44 5.24 -28.77 -10.88
N ALA A 45 4.11 -28.11 -11.13
CA ALA A 45 3.21 -28.46 -12.24
C ALA A 45 3.90 -28.31 -13.61
N ASP A 46 4.63 -27.22 -13.82
CA ASP A 46 5.46 -27.02 -15.03
C ASP A 46 6.51 -28.11 -15.19
N SER A 47 7.14 -28.54 -14.09
CA SER A 47 8.19 -29.57 -14.14
C SER A 47 7.62 -30.91 -14.59
N PHE A 48 6.40 -31.25 -14.14
CA PHE A 48 5.68 -32.44 -14.60
C PHE A 48 5.31 -32.35 -16.09
N ASP A 49 4.75 -31.23 -16.51
CA ASP A 49 4.40 -30.97 -17.91
C ASP A 49 5.64 -31.02 -18.82
N LEU A 50 6.74 -30.40 -18.38
CA LEU A 50 8.02 -30.45 -19.08
C LEU A 50 8.57 -31.87 -19.18
N ALA A 51 8.51 -32.67 -18.12
CA ALA A 51 8.94 -34.06 -18.15
C ALA A 51 8.11 -34.88 -19.16
N GLN A 52 6.79 -34.68 -19.20
CA GLN A 52 5.91 -35.34 -20.16
C GLN A 52 6.22 -34.94 -21.62
N LYS A 53 6.44 -33.64 -21.85
CA LYS A 53 6.82 -33.11 -23.17
C LYS A 53 8.19 -33.63 -23.61
N ALA A 54 9.17 -33.67 -22.70
CA ALA A 54 10.50 -34.18 -22.97
C ALA A 54 10.49 -35.66 -23.37
N LEU A 55 9.66 -36.49 -22.72
CA LEU A 55 9.47 -37.90 -23.10
C LEU A 55 8.83 -38.10 -24.48
N SER A 56 8.16 -37.06 -25.00
CA SER A 56 7.46 -37.10 -26.29
C SER A 56 8.30 -36.55 -27.46
N VAL A 57 9.50 -36.00 -27.18
CA VAL A 57 10.43 -35.47 -28.19
C VAL A 57 11.00 -36.62 -29.01
N LYS A 58 10.81 -36.56 -30.34
CA LYS A 58 11.29 -37.58 -31.27
C LYS A 58 12.45 -37.09 -32.12
N GLU A 59 12.51 -35.79 -32.39
CA GLU A 59 13.53 -35.20 -33.25
C GLU A 59 14.27 -34.03 -32.56
N PRO A 60 15.53 -33.76 -32.95
CA PRO A 60 16.31 -32.64 -32.39
C PRO A 60 15.65 -31.27 -32.53
N ARG A 61 14.84 -31.06 -33.57
CA ARG A 61 14.08 -29.81 -33.78
C ARG A 61 12.98 -29.59 -32.74
N ASP A 62 12.38 -30.68 -32.24
CA ASP A 62 11.32 -30.60 -31.24
C ASP A 62 11.88 -30.15 -29.88
N TRP A 63 13.16 -30.39 -29.62
CA TRP A 63 13.86 -29.91 -28.42
C TRP A 63 14.03 -28.39 -28.41
N LEU A 64 14.30 -27.78 -29.57
CA LEU A 64 14.38 -26.31 -29.70
C LEU A 64 13.00 -25.69 -29.50
N ALA A 65 11.96 -26.25 -30.14
CA ALA A 65 10.58 -25.81 -29.96
C ALA A 65 10.12 -25.93 -28.49
N LEU A 66 10.54 -27.00 -27.80
CA LEU A 66 10.27 -27.18 -26.37
C LEU A 66 10.92 -26.07 -25.53
N LYS A 67 12.20 -25.73 -25.77
CA LYS A 67 12.87 -24.62 -25.07
C LYS A 67 12.18 -23.28 -25.29
N ASP A 68 11.84 -22.98 -26.54
CA ASP A 68 11.19 -21.71 -26.90
C ASP A 68 9.81 -21.59 -26.23
N SER A 69 9.08 -22.71 -26.11
CA SER A 69 7.78 -22.76 -25.44
C SER A 69 7.83 -22.42 -23.94
N LEU A 70 8.99 -22.49 -23.30
CA LEU A 70 9.17 -22.22 -21.86
C LEU A 70 9.55 -20.77 -21.58
N ALA A 71 10.10 -20.05 -22.57
CA ALA A 71 10.67 -18.72 -22.35
C ALA A 71 9.61 -17.68 -21.96
N ALA A 72 8.51 -17.58 -22.73
CA ALA A 72 7.44 -16.63 -22.45
C ALA A 72 6.72 -16.91 -21.12
N PRO A 73 6.27 -18.14 -20.81
CA PRO A 73 5.67 -18.45 -19.51
C PRO A 73 6.58 -18.15 -18.32
N THR A 74 7.88 -18.40 -18.44
CA THR A 74 8.85 -18.09 -17.37
C THR A 74 8.94 -16.58 -17.13
N ALA A 75 9.01 -15.78 -18.20
CA ALA A 75 9.05 -14.33 -18.10
C ALA A 75 7.77 -13.77 -17.45
N GLU A 76 6.60 -14.27 -17.84
CA GLU A 76 5.31 -13.88 -17.24
C GLU A 76 5.24 -14.22 -15.74
N LYS A 77 5.76 -15.38 -15.32
CA LYS A 77 5.81 -15.77 -13.90
C LYS A 77 6.70 -14.86 -13.08
N VAL A 78 7.88 -14.51 -13.59
CA VAL A 78 8.80 -13.56 -12.91
C VAL A 78 8.14 -12.19 -12.79
N GLN A 79 7.52 -11.70 -13.87
CA GLN A 79 6.81 -10.42 -13.85
C GLN A 79 5.64 -10.43 -12.85
N SER A 80 4.86 -11.51 -12.83
CA SER A 80 3.74 -11.69 -11.90
C SER A 80 4.20 -11.73 -10.45
N TYR A 81 5.26 -12.49 -10.15
CA TYR A 81 5.85 -12.56 -8.82
C TYR A 81 6.31 -11.18 -8.36
N ASN A 82 7.06 -10.44 -9.19
CA ASN A 82 7.52 -9.10 -8.85
C ASN A 82 6.35 -8.15 -8.60
N ARG A 83 5.31 -8.16 -9.43
CA ARG A 83 4.13 -7.31 -9.24
C ARG A 83 3.43 -7.62 -7.92
N GLN A 84 3.20 -8.90 -7.62
CA GLN A 84 2.54 -9.31 -6.39
C GLN A 84 3.39 -8.99 -5.15
N LEU A 85 4.71 -9.15 -5.24
CA LEU A 85 5.64 -8.76 -4.19
C LEU A 85 5.61 -7.25 -3.92
N PHE A 86 5.60 -6.42 -4.99
CA PHE A 86 5.43 -4.98 -4.86
C PHE A 86 4.08 -4.61 -4.25
N ASP A 87 3.01 -5.33 -4.59
CA ASP A 87 1.68 -5.08 -4.03
C ASP A 87 1.63 -5.36 -2.53
N ILE A 88 2.28 -6.43 -2.06
CA ILE A 88 2.44 -6.72 -0.64
C ILE A 88 3.16 -5.55 0.03
N MET A 89 4.33 -5.15 -0.48
CA MET A 89 5.13 -4.07 0.07
C MET A 89 4.36 -2.73 0.13
N LEU A 90 3.67 -2.37 -0.95
CA LEU A 90 2.89 -1.15 -1.01
C LEU A 90 1.69 -1.18 -0.06
N SER A 91 1.05 -2.34 0.12
CA SER A 91 -0.02 -2.50 1.10
C SER A 91 0.48 -2.29 2.53
N THR A 92 1.65 -2.85 2.86
CA THR A 92 2.31 -2.61 4.15
C THR A 92 2.63 -1.14 4.34
N GLN A 93 3.29 -0.49 3.37
CA GLN A 93 3.62 0.93 3.45
C GLN A 93 2.38 1.82 3.63
N THR A 94 1.29 1.49 2.93
CA THR A 94 0.03 2.23 3.00
C THR A 94 -0.58 2.19 4.40
N GLU A 95 -0.58 1.03 5.06
CA GLU A 95 -1.10 0.93 6.44
C GLU A 95 -0.23 1.69 7.45
N PHE A 96 1.09 1.67 7.28
CA PHE A 96 1.98 2.50 8.10
C PHE A 96 1.73 4.01 7.89
N ALA A 97 1.50 4.42 6.64
CA ALA A 97 1.18 5.81 6.32
C ALA A 97 -0.17 6.23 6.92
N LYS A 98 -1.19 5.35 6.91
CA LYS A 98 -2.48 5.61 7.57
C LYS A 98 -2.32 5.80 9.08
N VAL A 99 -1.48 5.01 9.74
CA VAL A 99 -1.20 5.20 11.17
C VAL A 99 -0.58 6.58 11.41
N ALA A 100 0.40 7.00 10.61
CA ALA A 100 1.00 8.32 10.73
C ALA A 100 -0.02 9.45 10.51
N GLN A 101 -0.92 9.27 9.55
CA GLN A 101 -2.00 10.21 9.29
C GLN A 101 -2.97 10.33 10.48
N THR A 102 -3.44 9.20 11.01
CA THR A 102 -4.34 9.18 12.18
C THR A 102 -3.71 9.89 13.38
N GLN A 103 -2.40 9.72 13.59
CA GLN A 103 -1.69 10.42 14.68
C GLN A 103 -1.58 11.92 14.42
N CYS A 104 -1.29 12.33 13.19
CA CYS A 104 -1.28 13.75 12.82
C CYS A 104 -2.65 14.40 13.07
N GLU A 105 -3.73 13.74 12.67
CA GLU A 105 -5.10 14.18 12.96
C GLU A 105 -5.39 14.31 14.45
N ALA A 106 -4.97 13.33 15.25
CA ALA A 106 -5.14 13.37 16.69
C ALA A 106 -4.44 14.58 17.32
N TYR A 107 -3.21 14.89 16.88
CA TYR A 107 -2.47 16.08 17.33
C TYR A 107 -3.15 17.38 16.93
N VAL A 108 -3.58 17.50 15.67
CA VAL A 108 -4.29 18.69 15.17
C VAL A 108 -5.56 18.95 16.00
N ARG A 109 -6.34 17.90 16.29
CA ARG A 109 -7.53 18.00 17.16
C ARG A 109 -7.19 18.41 18.59
N GLN A 110 -6.11 17.85 19.16
CA GLN A 110 -5.68 18.21 20.51
C GLN A 110 -5.26 19.69 20.58
N MET A 111 -4.51 20.18 19.60
CA MET A 111 -4.12 21.59 19.53
C MET A 111 -5.33 22.50 19.37
N GLN A 112 -6.31 22.11 18.55
CA GLN A 112 -7.55 22.84 18.39
C GLN A 112 -8.31 22.97 19.72
N SER A 113 -8.46 21.88 20.48
CA SER A 113 -9.10 21.92 21.80
C SER A 113 -8.36 22.86 22.77
N VAL A 114 -7.03 22.88 22.76
CA VAL A 114 -6.24 23.78 23.61
C VAL A 114 -6.43 25.23 23.19
N VAL A 115 -6.42 25.52 21.88
CA VAL A 115 -6.65 26.87 21.36
C VAL A 115 -8.06 27.35 21.70
N GLU A 116 -9.08 26.50 21.58
CA GLU A 116 -10.46 26.81 21.96
C GLU A 116 -10.61 27.06 23.48
N ASP A 117 -9.92 26.30 24.33
CA ASP A 117 -9.93 26.49 25.78
C ASP A 117 -9.20 27.77 26.20
N VAL A 118 -8.10 28.12 25.54
CA VAL A 118 -7.39 29.39 25.73
C VAL A 118 -8.25 30.55 25.22
N ALA A 119 -8.88 30.43 24.06
CA ALA A 119 -9.77 31.42 23.46
C ALA A 119 -10.96 31.80 24.36
N LYS A 120 -11.41 30.89 25.22
CA LYS A 120 -12.48 31.14 26.21
C LYS A 120 -12.00 31.91 27.45
N ASN A 121 -10.68 32.01 27.68
CA ASN A 121 -10.08 32.57 28.90
C ASN A 121 -9.00 33.65 28.60
N VAL A 122 -9.08 34.32 27.46
CA VAL A 122 -7.99 35.16 26.94
C VAL A 122 -7.84 36.48 27.74
N PRO A 123 -6.63 36.80 28.24
CA PRO A 123 -6.31 38.15 28.72
C PRO A 123 -6.33 39.14 27.56
N ALA A 124 -6.92 40.32 27.78
CA ALA A 124 -7.00 41.38 26.77
C ALA A 124 -5.66 41.61 26.04
N GLY A 125 -5.67 41.57 24.70
CA GLY A 125 -4.49 41.80 23.86
C GLY A 125 -3.85 40.56 23.22
N SER A 126 -4.40 39.35 23.43
CA SER A 126 -3.87 38.10 22.84
C SER A 126 -4.64 37.61 21.60
N GLU A 127 -5.57 38.41 21.07
CA GLU A 127 -6.47 38.05 19.97
C GLU A 127 -5.71 37.73 18.67
N ALA A 128 -4.63 38.46 18.39
CA ALA A 128 -3.78 38.22 17.21
C ALA A 128 -3.02 36.88 17.30
N ALA A 129 -2.59 36.47 18.49
CA ALA A 129 -1.88 35.21 18.69
C ALA A 129 -2.83 34.01 18.56
N VAL A 130 -4.05 34.11 19.10
CA VAL A 130 -5.10 33.08 18.94
C VAL A 130 -5.50 32.94 17.47
N ALA A 131 -5.67 34.05 16.74
CA ALA A 131 -5.99 34.03 15.32
C ALA A 131 -4.88 33.40 14.45
N ALA A 132 -3.61 33.65 14.78
CA ALA A 132 -2.48 33.02 14.12
C ALA A 132 -2.43 31.50 14.36
N LEU A 133 -2.71 31.05 15.59
CA LEU A 133 -2.79 29.64 15.94
C LEU A 133 -3.94 28.92 15.21
N ASP A 134 -5.12 29.53 15.17
CA ASP A 134 -6.28 28.98 14.44
C ASP A 134 -5.98 28.85 12.94
N SER A 135 -5.31 29.85 12.35
CA SER A 135 -4.86 29.80 10.95
C SER A 135 -3.86 28.65 10.70
N ALA A 136 -2.93 28.42 11.63
CA ALA A 136 -1.98 27.31 11.54
C ALA A 136 -2.67 25.94 11.65
N ILE A 137 -3.67 25.80 12.50
CA ILE A 137 -4.49 24.57 12.62
C ILE A 137 -5.23 24.30 11.32
N LYS A 138 -5.89 25.31 10.73
CA LYS A 138 -6.58 25.17 9.43
C LYS A 138 -5.63 24.76 8.30
N ALA A 139 -4.42 25.31 8.28
CA ALA A 139 -3.38 24.90 7.32
C ALA A 139 -2.98 23.43 7.53
N ALA A 140 -2.82 22.98 8.78
CA ALA A 140 -2.52 21.58 9.11
C ALA A 140 -3.65 20.62 8.73
N GLN A 141 -4.92 20.99 8.96
CA GLN A 141 -6.09 20.22 8.51
C GLN A 141 -6.12 20.06 6.99
N THR A 142 -5.84 21.15 6.26
CA THR A 142 -5.77 21.14 4.79
C THR A 142 -4.67 20.20 4.27
N LEU A 143 -3.51 20.19 4.93
CA LEU A 143 -2.41 19.27 4.62
C LEU A 143 -2.84 17.80 4.81
N VAL A 144 -3.45 17.48 5.96
CA VAL A 144 -3.97 16.14 6.27
C VAL A 144 -4.95 15.68 5.19
N GLU A 145 -5.95 16.50 4.85
CA GLU A 145 -6.93 16.17 3.80
C GLU A 145 -6.28 15.92 2.43
N THR A 146 -5.27 16.73 2.09
CA THR A 146 -4.54 16.61 0.81
C THR A 146 -3.78 15.29 0.72
N VAL A 147 -3.12 14.89 1.81
CA VAL A 147 -2.44 13.59 1.92
C VAL A 147 -3.45 12.44 1.82
N GLN A 148 -4.61 12.58 2.48
CA GLN A 148 -5.70 11.61 2.44
C GLN A 148 -6.24 11.37 1.02
N ARG A 149 -6.53 12.46 0.29
CA ARG A 149 -7.01 12.39 -1.11
C ARG A 149 -5.97 11.77 -2.03
N THR A 150 -4.70 12.14 -1.87
CA THR A 150 -3.61 11.62 -2.71
C THR A 150 -3.36 10.12 -2.46
N GLY A 151 -3.46 9.68 -1.21
CA GLY A 151 -3.35 8.26 -0.85
C GLY A 151 -4.52 7.39 -1.35
N GLN A 152 -5.71 7.97 -1.54
CA GLN A 152 -6.87 7.25 -2.11
C GLN A 152 -6.81 7.16 -3.65
N LEU A 153 -6.20 8.14 -4.31
CA LEU A 153 -6.03 8.12 -5.76
C LEU A 153 -5.03 7.05 -6.22
N SER A 154 -4.02 6.72 -5.42
CA SER A 154 -3.04 5.66 -5.72
C SER A 154 -3.61 4.24 -5.59
N SER A 155 -4.63 4.01 -4.77
CA SER A 155 -5.38 2.73 -4.76
C SER A 155 -6.41 2.63 -5.90
N THR A 156 -6.90 3.77 -6.40
CA THR A 156 -7.90 3.86 -7.48
C THR A 156 -7.28 3.92 -8.88
N GLY A 157 -6.05 4.43 -9.02
CA GLY A 157 -5.34 4.60 -10.30
C GLY A 157 -4.96 3.30 -11.02
N ARG A 158 -5.11 2.14 -10.38
CA ARG A 158 -4.80 0.83 -10.96
C ARG A 158 -5.85 0.30 -11.95
N ARG A 159 -6.96 1.03 -12.18
CA ARG A 159 -7.99 0.72 -13.21
C ARG A 159 -7.80 1.45 -14.54
N LEU A 160 -6.68 2.15 -14.75
CA LEU A 160 -6.43 2.92 -15.98
C LEU A 160 -5.26 2.41 -16.84
N THR A 161 -4.82 1.16 -16.68
CA THR A 161 -4.09 0.50 -17.78
C THR A 161 -5.12 0.08 -18.82
N PRO A 162 -5.15 0.68 -20.04
CA PRO A 162 -6.02 0.18 -21.09
C PRO A 162 -5.67 -1.29 -21.38
N PRO A 163 -6.65 -2.15 -21.69
CA PRO A 163 -6.36 -3.51 -22.10
C PRO A 163 -5.43 -3.50 -23.32
N LEU A 164 -4.40 -4.35 -23.26
CA LEU A 164 -3.38 -4.54 -24.30
C LEU A 164 -3.96 -4.94 -25.68
N ASP A 165 -5.26 -5.24 -25.76
CA ASP A 165 -5.99 -5.57 -26.99
C ASP A 165 -6.10 -4.40 -27.98
N ARG A 166 -5.86 -3.15 -27.56
CA ARG A 166 -5.95 -1.99 -28.48
C ARG A 166 -4.66 -1.65 -29.22
N LEU A 167 -3.52 -2.24 -28.87
CA LEU A 167 -2.24 -1.96 -29.55
C LEU A 167 -1.95 -2.92 -30.71
N THR A 168 -2.63 -4.07 -30.78
CA THR A 168 -2.50 -5.02 -31.90
C THR A 168 -3.45 -4.70 -33.07
N ALA A 169 -4.57 -4.03 -32.83
CA ALA A 169 -5.52 -3.66 -33.90
C ALA A 169 -5.04 -2.52 -34.82
N SER A 170 -4.08 -1.69 -34.37
CA SER A 170 -3.58 -0.55 -35.16
C SER A 170 -2.47 -0.91 -36.16
N ARG A 171 -1.92 -2.13 -36.13
CA ARG A 171 -0.81 -2.56 -37.01
C ARG A 171 -1.24 -3.42 -38.21
N CYS A 172 -2.53 -3.62 -38.43
CA CYS A 172 -3.04 -4.35 -39.60
C CYS A 172 -3.77 -3.46 -40.63
N ALA A 173 -3.68 -2.13 -40.52
CA ALA A 173 -4.38 -1.19 -41.41
C ALA A 173 -3.48 -0.10 -42.01
N GLY A 174 -2.16 -0.34 -42.10
CA GLY A 174 -1.20 0.58 -42.73
C GLY A 174 -0.31 -0.15 -43.72
#